data_AF-A0AAF0FYC6-F1
#
_entry.id   AF-A0AAF0FYC6-F1
#
_cell.length_a   1.000
_cell.length_b   1.000
_cell.length_c   1.000
_cell.angle_alpha   90.00
_cell.angle_beta   90.00
_cell.angle_gamma   90.00
#
_symmetry.space_group_name_H-M   'P 1'
#
loop_
_entity.id
_entity.type
_entity.pdbx_description
1 polymer ?
#
loop_
_entity_poly.entity_id
_entity_poly.type
_entity_poly.pdbx_seq_one_letter_code
_entity_poly.pdbx_strand_id
1 'polypeptide(L)' 'MGKGGGGGRSANDDRSDSMNPNNDAYHAAMDNHSDQLNPNNERYQGDDEKEV' A
#
# COMPACT_ATOMS: atom_id res chain seq x y z
N MET A 1 -13.32 32.66 18.11
CA MET A 1 -12.43 31.46 18.10
C MET A 1 -11.43 31.65 16.98
N GLY A 2 -10.12 31.60 17.28
CA GLY A 2 -9.05 31.87 16.30
C GLY A 2 -8.38 30.62 15.71
N LYS A 3 -7.50 30.90 14.72
CA LYS A 3 -6.64 30.02 13.86
C LYS A 3 -7.36 29.40 12.65
N GLY A 4 -6.95 29.59 11.39
CA GLY A 4 -5.59 29.69 10.81
C GLY A 4 -5.32 28.36 10.10
N GLY A 5 -5.44 28.24 8.77
CA GLY A 5 -4.37 28.51 7.81
C GLY A 5 -3.95 27.20 7.14
N GLY A 6 -3.99 27.11 5.81
CA GLY A 6 -3.41 26.02 5.01
C GLY A 6 -4.04 24.63 5.20
N GLY A 7 -5.16 24.34 4.54
CA GLY A 7 -5.80 23.02 4.52
C GLY A 7 -5.03 21.99 3.69
N GLY A 8 -3.77 21.74 4.05
CA GLY A 8 -3.04 20.56 3.59
C GLY A 8 -3.60 19.32 4.29
N ARG A 9 -3.65 18.20 3.57
CA ARG A 9 -4.06 16.90 4.13
C ARG A 9 -3.31 16.66 5.43
N SER A 10 -4.05 16.32 6.47
CA SER A 10 -3.46 15.94 7.74
C SER A 10 -2.90 14.53 7.63
N ALA A 11 -1.96 14.18 8.52
CA ALA A 11 -1.47 12.80 8.62
C ALA A 11 -2.62 11.80 8.89
N ASN A 12 -3.73 12.26 9.47
CA ASN A 12 -4.92 11.45 9.66
C ASN A 12 -5.68 11.23 8.35
N ASP A 13 -5.70 12.20 7.44
CA ASP A 13 -6.34 12.07 6.14
C ASP A 13 -5.56 11.09 5.26
N ASP A 14 -4.23 11.21 5.21
CA ASP A 14 -3.38 10.27 4.46
C ASP A 14 -3.48 8.84 5.00
N ARG A 15 -3.54 8.70 6.35
CA ARG A 15 -3.74 7.39 6.99
C ARG A 15 -5.14 6.82 6.72
N SER A 16 -6.14 7.69 6.68
CA SER A 16 -7.52 7.27 6.41
C SER A 16 -7.64 6.78 4.98
N ASP A 17 -7.07 7.50 4.01
CA ASP A 17 -7.02 7.09 2.61
C ASP A 17 -6.33 5.73 2.46
N SER A 18 -5.21 5.51 3.17
CA SER A 18 -4.47 4.25 3.09
C SER A 18 -5.13 3.06 3.80
N MET A 19 -6.19 3.27 4.58
CA MET A 19 -6.90 2.23 5.34
C MET A 19 -8.40 2.19 5.02
N ASN A 20 -8.85 2.96 4.03
CA ASN A 20 -10.25 3.03 3.64
C ASN A 20 -10.57 1.85 2.72
N PRO A 21 -11.45 0.91 3.13
CA PRO A 21 -11.79 -0.25 2.31
C PRO A 21 -12.64 0.09 1.09
N ASN A 22 -13.09 1.33 0.90
CA ASN A 22 -13.72 1.79 -0.33
C ASN A 22 -12.73 2.54 -1.26
N ASN A 23 -11.44 2.59 -0.91
CA ASN A 23 -10.41 3.22 -1.72
C ASN A 23 -9.71 2.17 -2.61
N ASP A 24 -9.69 2.40 -3.92
CA ASP A 24 -9.04 1.50 -4.89
C ASP A 24 -7.55 1.28 -4.60
N ALA A 25 -6.86 2.30 -4.08
CA ALA A 25 -5.45 2.18 -3.70
C ALA A 25 -5.22 1.21 -2.54
N TYR A 26 -6.19 1.10 -1.61
CA TYR A 26 -6.14 0.13 -0.52
C TYR A 26 -6.28 -1.30 -1.05
N HIS A 27 -7.21 -1.53 -1.97
CA HIS A 27 -7.38 -2.83 -2.62
C HIS A 27 -6.13 -3.25 -3.40
N ALA A 28 -5.59 -2.37 -4.23
CA ALA A 28 -4.37 -2.65 -4.97
C ALA A 28 -3.17 -2.96 -4.04
N ALA A 29 -3.07 -2.29 -2.89
CA ALA A 29 -2.04 -2.59 -1.90
C ALA A 29 -2.21 -3.99 -1.28
N MET A 30 -3.46 -4.41 -1.00
CA MET A 30 -3.76 -5.75 -0.48
C MET A 30 -3.47 -6.86 -1.51
N ASP A 31 -3.78 -6.62 -2.79
CA ASP A 31 -3.47 -7.58 -3.87
C ASP A 31 -1.96 -7.74 -4.04
N ASN A 32 -1.22 -6.63 -4.11
CA ASN A 32 0.25 -6.65 -4.15
C ASN A 32 0.84 -7.35 -2.91
N HIS A 33 0.31 -7.09 -1.73
CA HIS A 33 0.74 -7.75 -0.50
C HIS A 33 0.49 -9.27 -0.53
N SER A 34 -0.64 -9.69 -1.10
CA SER A 34 -0.97 -11.11 -1.26
C SER A 34 -0.04 -11.79 -2.26
N ASP A 35 0.26 -11.13 -3.38
CA ASP A 35 1.21 -11.61 -4.39
C ASP A 35 2.63 -11.74 -3.83
N GLN A 36 3.05 -10.78 -3.00
CA GLN A 36 4.34 -10.78 -2.28
C GLN A 36 4.45 -11.83 -1.18
N LEU A 37 3.35 -12.46 -0.77
CA LEU A 37 3.37 -13.50 0.27
C LEU A 37 2.87 -14.84 -0.25
N ASN A 38 2.63 -14.95 -1.56
CA ASN A 38 2.21 -16.18 -2.19
C ASN A 38 3.45 -16.99 -2.62
N PRO A 39 3.81 -18.08 -1.93
CA PRO A 39 4.97 -18.91 -2.27
C PRO A 39 4.87 -19.58 -3.65
N ASN A 40 3.66 -19.66 -4.20
CA ASN A 40 3.42 -20.18 -5.55
C ASN A 40 3.49 -19.09 -6.63
N ASN A 41 3.68 -17.82 -6.28
CA ASN A 41 3.91 -16.75 -7.24
C ASN A 41 5.35 -16.79 -7.73
N GLU A 42 5.55 -16.85 -9.05
CA GLU A 42 6.88 -16.88 -9.69
C GLU A 42 7.76 -15.68 -9.25
N ARG A 43 7.15 -14.51 -8.99
CA ARG A 43 7.87 -13.32 -8.51
C ARG A 43 8.24 -13.38 -7.03
N TYR A 44 7.55 -14.19 -6.23
CA TYR A 44 7.90 -14.40 -4.82
C TYR A 44 9.16 -15.25 -4.66
N GLN A 45 9.36 -16.19 -5.58
CA GLN A 45 10.48 -17.13 -5.52
C GLN A 45 11.84 -16.46 -5.78
N GLY A 46 11.84 -15.19 -6.21
CA GLY A 46 13.05 -14.44 -6.53
C GLY A 46 13.80 -15.04 -7.72
N ASP A 47 14.79 -14.34 -8.24
CA ASP A 47 15.74 -14.88 -9.22
C ASP A 47 16.73 -15.87 -8.56
N ASP A 48 16.27 -16.72 -7.63
CA ASP A 48 17.07 -17.77 -6.99
C ASP A 48 17.41 -18.92 -7.96
N GLU A 49 17.00 -18.79 -9.24
CA GLU A 49 17.55 -19.53 -10.35
C GLU A 49 18.36 -18.59 -11.25
N LYS A 50 19.67 -18.50 -11.00
CA LYS A 50 20.80 -18.54 -11.98
C LYS A 50 21.97 -17.64 -11.50
N GLU A 51 22.81 -18.13 -10.60
CA GLU A 51 24.27 -17.93 -10.75
C GLU A 51 24.91 -19.32 -10.81
N VAL A 52 25.57 -19.62 -11.94
CA VAL A 52 26.38 -20.81 -12.21
C VAL A 52 27.83 -20.45 -11.99
#